data_AF-A0A7Y5C2A8-F1
#
_entry.id   AF-A0A7Y5C2A8-F1
#
_cell.length_a   1.000
_cell.length_b   1.000
_cell.length_c   1.000
_cell.angle_alpha   90.00
_cell.angle_beta   90.00
_cell.angle_gamma   90.00
#
_symmetry.space_group_name_H-M   'P 1'
#
loop_
_entity.id
_entity.type
_entity.pdbx_description
1 polymer ?
#
loop_
_entity_poly.entity_id
_entity_poly.type
_entity_poly.pdbx_seq_one_letter_code
_entity_poly.pdbx_strand_id
1 'polypeptide(L)'
;MKRIIFSYFFLLFTLLFTNCKNSEKNNSQGKGNSSEVSFSVLSEGNNGGFEQDTLLLIRDGEEMKAGWKKLFSNFVEQPDMPSVNFTNQMVVILSMGEKNSGGYSIEVSKVVEKDLQLAVFANYISPGQNCIVAEVISYPFVVISIPQKDKLVAISKNNVISECK
;
A
#
# COMPACT_ATOMS: atom_id res chain seq x y z
N MET A 1 -44.52 26.44 -36.44
CA MET A 1 -43.55 26.01 -35.40
C MET A 1 -44.19 24.92 -34.56
N LYS A 2 -43.63 23.70 -34.70
CA LYS A 2 -43.77 22.46 -33.91
C LYS A 2 -45.13 22.19 -33.24
N ARG A 3 -45.98 21.46 -33.97
CA ARG A 3 -47.12 20.71 -33.43
C ARG A 3 -46.83 19.21 -33.56
N ILE A 4 -46.90 18.52 -32.41
CA ILE A 4 -47.60 17.25 -32.22
C ILE A 4 -47.26 16.13 -33.22
N ILE A 5 -46.31 15.26 -32.86
CA ILE A 5 -46.34 13.82 -33.19
C ILE A 5 -45.67 13.08 -32.01
N PHE A 6 -46.43 12.85 -30.93
CA PHE A 6 -45.96 12.17 -29.71
C PHE A 6 -46.70 10.84 -29.47
N SER A 7 -47.27 10.22 -30.51
CA SER A 7 -48.26 9.16 -30.30
C SER A 7 -48.10 7.88 -31.13
N TYR A 8 -47.06 7.75 -31.96
CA TYR A 8 -46.93 6.56 -32.84
C TYR A 8 -45.50 6.03 -32.97
N PHE A 9 -44.67 6.23 -31.96
CA PHE A 9 -43.36 5.57 -31.86
C PHE A 9 -43.23 4.69 -30.61
N PHE A 10 -44.36 4.40 -29.96
CA PHE A 10 -44.42 3.55 -28.76
C PHE A 10 -45.14 2.21 -29.02
N LEU A 11 -45.41 1.87 -30.29
CA LEU A 11 -46.27 0.72 -30.65
C LEU A 11 -45.73 -0.15 -31.79
N LEU A 12 -44.42 -0.10 -32.08
CA LEU A 12 -43.83 -0.93 -33.16
C LEU A 12 -42.35 -1.32 -32.98
N PHE A 13 -41.91 -1.55 -31.74
CA PHE A 13 -40.58 -2.14 -31.47
C PHE A 13 -40.67 -3.25 -30.41
N THR A 14 -41.64 -4.14 -30.59
CA THR A 14 -41.87 -5.33 -29.74
C THR A 14 -41.39 -6.64 -30.37
N LEU A 15 -40.57 -6.62 -31.43
CA LEU A 15 -40.11 -7.86 -32.08
C LEU A 15 -38.65 -7.80 -32.51
N LEU A 16 -37.73 -7.82 -31.53
CA LEU A 16 -36.40 -8.40 -31.69
C LEU A 16 -35.94 -8.99 -30.34
N PHE A 17 -36.52 -10.13 -29.95
CA PHE A 17 -35.93 -11.00 -28.94
C PHE A 17 -34.70 -11.69 -29.56
N THR A 18 -33.57 -11.00 -29.58
CA THR A 18 -32.28 -11.61 -29.89
C THR A 18 -31.77 -12.34 -28.66
N ASN A 19 -32.01 -13.65 -28.68
CA ASN A 19 -31.29 -14.72 -28.03
C ASN A 19 -29.91 -14.30 -27.46
N CYS A 20 -29.85 -14.00 -26.17
CA CYS A 20 -28.57 -13.80 -25.48
C CYS A 20 -27.98 -15.19 -25.23
N LYS A 21 -27.09 -15.63 -26.12
CA LYS A 21 -26.30 -16.84 -25.94
C LYS A 21 -25.53 -16.69 -24.63
N ASN A 22 -25.91 -17.48 -23.63
CA ASN A 22 -25.22 -17.59 -22.35
C ASN A 22 -23.84 -18.20 -22.63
N SER A 23 -22.89 -17.35 -23.02
CA SER A 23 -21.49 -17.70 -22.97
C SER A 23 -21.13 -17.61 -21.50
N GLU A 24 -20.96 -18.78 -20.88
CA GLU A 24 -20.15 -18.94 -19.69
C GLU A 24 -18.93 -18.04 -19.87
N LYS A 25 -18.85 -16.98 -19.06
CA LYS A 25 -17.65 -16.17 -19.01
C LYS A 25 -16.58 -17.10 -18.48
N ASN A 26 -15.77 -17.55 -19.43
CA ASN A 26 -14.45 -18.10 -19.24
C ASN A 26 -13.89 -17.50 -17.96
N ASN A 27 -13.66 -18.39 -17.00
CA ASN A 27 -12.78 -18.13 -15.89
C ASN A 27 -11.39 -17.97 -16.49
N SER A 28 -11.17 -16.81 -17.12
CA SER A 28 -9.87 -16.26 -17.39
C SER A 28 -9.33 -15.89 -16.03
N GLN A 29 -8.80 -16.90 -15.34
CA GLN A 29 -7.53 -16.73 -14.67
C GLN A 29 -6.57 -16.14 -15.69
N GLY A 30 -6.58 -14.81 -15.80
CA GLY A 30 -5.42 -14.04 -16.18
C GLY A 30 -4.39 -14.28 -15.08
N LYS A 31 -3.77 -15.46 -15.13
CA LYS A 31 -2.65 -15.86 -14.29
C LYS A 31 -1.45 -15.08 -14.81
N GLY A 32 -1.44 -13.77 -14.57
CA GLY A 32 -0.21 -13.00 -14.61
C GLY A 32 0.73 -13.69 -13.64
N ASN A 33 1.90 -14.12 -14.10
CA ASN A 33 2.88 -14.83 -13.28
C ASN A 33 3.30 -13.90 -12.14
N SER A 34 2.70 -14.11 -10.97
CA SER A 34 3.08 -13.42 -9.74
C SER A 34 4.08 -14.28 -8.98
N SER A 35 5.24 -13.71 -8.66
CA SER A 35 6.26 -14.37 -7.85
C SER A 35 6.45 -13.63 -6.54
N GLU A 36 6.52 -14.35 -5.44
CA GLU A 36 6.89 -13.78 -4.15
C GLU A 36 8.37 -13.38 -4.14
N VAL A 37 8.66 -12.23 -3.54
CA VAL A 37 9.98 -11.63 -3.44
C VAL A 37 10.35 -11.55 -1.97
N SER A 38 11.55 -12.03 -1.64
CA SER A 38 12.08 -11.93 -0.28
C SER A 38 12.29 -10.47 0.12
N PHE A 39 12.03 -10.15 1.38
CA PHE A 39 12.35 -8.85 1.97
C PHE A 39 12.96 -9.06 3.36
N SER A 40 13.63 -8.03 3.87
CA SER A 40 14.13 -8.01 5.26
C SER A 40 13.68 -6.72 5.93
N VAL A 41 13.23 -6.79 7.18
CA VAL A 41 12.97 -5.60 7.99
C VAL A 41 14.31 -5.03 8.48
N LEU A 42 14.57 -3.76 8.18
CA LEU A 42 15.77 -3.03 8.61
C LEU A 42 15.52 -2.24 9.89
N SER A 43 14.32 -1.68 10.05
CA SER A 43 13.93 -0.90 11.22
C SER A 43 12.42 -0.73 11.25
N GLU A 44 11.85 -0.58 12.44
CA GLU A 44 10.44 -0.29 12.66
C GLU A 44 10.28 0.46 13.99
N GLY A 45 9.17 1.19 14.12
CA GLY A 45 8.92 1.93 15.35
C GLY A 45 7.75 2.91 15.23
N ASN A 46 7.54 3.67 16.31
CA ASN A 46 6.40 4.57 16.48
C ASN A 46 6.77 6.05 16.63
N ASN A 47 8.01 6.42 16.32
CA ASN A 47 8.51 7.79 16.45
C ASN A 47 9.18 8.30 15.16
N GLY A 48 8.71 7.84 14.00
CA GLY A 48 9.22 8.30 12.70
C GLY A 48 8.99 9.79 12.45
N GLY A 49 9.74 10.37 11.52
CA GLY A 49 9.72 11.82 11.23
C GLY A 49 8.82 12.24 10.07
N PHE A 50 8.03 11.32 9.50
CA PHE A 50 7.06 11.65 8.46
C PHE A 50 5.71 11.99 9.09
N GLU A 51 5.20 13.19 8.81
CA GLU A 51 3.92 13.68 9.35
C GLU A 51 2.71 13.09 8.62
N GLN A 52 2.90 12.68 7.36
CA GLN A 52 1.85 12.13 6.51
C GLN A 52 2.14 10.67 6.17
N ASP A 53 1.08 9.93 5.81
CA ASP A 53 1.20 8.60 5.22
C ASP A 53 2.11 8.65 3.99
N THR A 54 3.21 7.90 4.06
CA THR A 54 4.31 8.02 3.09
C THR A 54 4.79 6.63 2.68
N LEU A 55 4.96 6.47 1.37
CA LEU A 55 5.84 5.46 0.79
C LEU A 55 7.03 6.19 0.17
N LEU A 56 8.24 5.90 0.66
CA LEU A 56 9.47 6.39 0.08
C LEU A 56 10.29 5.20 -0.45
N LEU A 57 10.57 5.23 -1.75
CA LEU A 57 11.45 4.27 -2.41
C LEU A 57 12.87 4.85 -2.48
N ILE A 58 13.85 4.06 -2.07
CA ILE A 58 15.25 4.44 -1.97
C ILE A 58 16.08 3.45 -2.80
N ARG A 59 16.78 3.95 -3.81
CA ARG A 59 17.52 3.16 -4.79
C ARG A 59 19.03 3.31 -4.71
N ASP A 60 19.52 4.29 -3.95
CA ASP A 60 20.94 4.52 -3.74
C ASP A 60 21.28 5.05 -2.33
N GLY A 61 22.58 5.19 -2.06
CA GLY A 61 23.09 5.60 -0.76
C GLY A 61 22.80 7.07 -0.40
N GLU A 62 22.68 7.96 -1.37
CA GLU A 62 22.37 9.38 -1.12
C GLU A 62 20.89 9.54 -0.75
N GLU A 63 20.00 8.87 -1.49
CA GLU A 63 18.58 8.76 -1.15
C GLU A 63 18.40 8.10 0.22
N MET A 64 19.19 7.07 0.54
CA MET A 64 19.15 6.39 1.83
C MET A 64 19.53 7.35 2.97
N LYS A 65 20.62 8.10 2.81
CA LYS A 65 21.06 9.08 3.80
C LYS A 65 19.99 10.16 4.03
N ALA A 66 19.38 10.67 2.98
CA ALA A 66 18.31 11.68 3.08
C ALA A 66 17.05 11.11 3.74
N GLY A 67 16.60 9.93 3.30
CA GLY A 67 15.45 9.23 3.82
C GLY A 67 15.62 8.83 5.29
N TRP A 68 16.78 8.32 5.67
CA TRP A 68 17.12 7.95 7.05
C TRP A 68 17.12 9.16 7.97
N LYS A 69 17.77 10.25 7.55
CA LYS A 69 17.78 11.50 8.30
C LYS A 69 16.37 12.06 8.52
N LYS A 70 15.50 11.99 7.50
CA LYS A 70 14.09 12.40 7.62
C LYS A 70 13.31 11.46 8.52
N LEU A 71 13.47 10.14 8.37
CA LEU A 71 12.77 9.16 9.18
C LEU A 71 13.07 9.31 10.67
N PHE A 72 14.31 9.65 11.03
CA PHE A 72 14.73 9.80 12.42
C PHE A 72 14.84 11.26 12.87
N SER A 73 14.15 12.20 12.21
CA SER A 73 14.20 13.62 12.60
C SER A 73 13.58 13.92 13.96
N ASN A 74 12.73 13.02 14.47
CA ASN A 74 12.08 13.14 15.78
C ASN A 74 12.92 12.55 16.92
N PHE A 75 14.14 12.06 16.63
CA PHE A 75 15.06 11.51 17.62
C PHE A 75 16.15 12.53 17.95
N VAL A 76 16.50 12.65 19.23
CA VAL A 76 17.63 13.47 19.68
C VAL A 76 18.95 12.91 19.13
N GLU A 77 19.11 11.60 19.22
CA GLU A 77 20.22 10.86 18.62
C GLU A 77 19.66 9.91 17.57
N GLN A 78 20.09 10.06 16.33
CA GLN A 78 19.64 9.20 15.23
C GLN A 78 20.34 7.84 15.32
N PRO A 79 19.60 6.73 15.15
CA PRO A 79 20.21 5.41 15.11
C PRO A 79 21.14 5.27 13.90
N ASP A 80 22.12 4.39 14.03
CA ASP A 80 23.04 4.07 12.95
C ASP A 80 22.29 3.56 11.71
N MET A 81 22.68 4.08 10.55
CA MET A 81 22.09 3.69 9.28
C MET A 81 22.61 2.29 8.89
N PRO A 82 21.73 1.33 8.55
CA PRO A 82 22.15 0.00 8.15
C PRO A 82 22.91 0.06 6.82
N SER A 83 23.92 -0.80 6.67
CA SER A 83 24.63 -0.96 5.41
C SER A 83 23.77 -1.76 4.42
N VAL A 84 23.47 -1.15 3.26
CA VAL A 84 22.69 -1.77 2.18
C VAL A 84 23.53 -1.73 0.89
N ASN A 85 23.62 -2.85 0.20
CA ASN A 85 24.26 -2.91 -1.11
C ASN A 85 23.25 -2.52 -2.21
N PHE A 86 23.26 -1.25 -2.62
CA PHE A 86 22.32 -0.74 -3.61
C PHE A 86 22.50 -1.31 -5.04
N THR A 87 23.56 -2.10 -5.27
CA THR A 87 23.72 -2.83 -6.53
C THR A 87 22.70 -3.96 -6.66
N ASN A 88 22.26 -4.56 -5.54
CA ASN A 88 21.35 -5.70 -5.53
C ASN A 88 20.11 -5.51 -4.63
N GLN A 89 20.02 -4.43 -3.86
CA GLN A 89 18.87 -4.11 -3.02
C GLN A 89 18.40 -2.67 -3.20
N MET A 90 17.11 -2.43 -2.98
CA MET A 90 16.51 -1.13 -2.70
C MET A 90 15.82 -1.16 -1.35
N VAL A 91 15.53 0.01 -0.81
CA VAL A 91 14.84 0.19 0.48
C VAL A 91 13.47 0.82 0.24
N VAL A 92 12.49 0.37 1.02
CA VAL A 92 11.16 0.98 1.09
C VAL A 92 10.91 1.42 2.52
N ILE A 93 10.59 2.69 2.70
CA ILE A 93 10.08 3.22 3.96
C ILE A 93 8.58 3.39 3.81
N LEU A 94 7.84 2.78 4.73
CA LEU A 94 6.40 3.00 4.91
C LEU A 94 6.20 3.75 6.23
N SER A 95 5.38 4.80 6.21
CA SER A 95 4.96 5.52 7.42
C SER A 95 3.46 5.75 7.41
N MET A 96 2.83 5.74 8.59
CA MET A 96 1.40 6.07 8.73
C MET A 96 1.15 7.58 8.90
N GLY A 97 2.20 8.39 8.98
CA GLY A 97 2.08 9.77 9.45
C GLY A 97 1.71 9.87 10.92
N GLU A 98 1.25 11.05 11.32
CA GLU A 98 0.81 11.34 12.68
C GLU A 98 -0.39 10.49 13.12
N LYS A 99 -0.36 10.05 14.38
CA LYS A 99 -1.44 9.36 15.07
C LYS A 99 -1.58 9.93 16.49
N ASN A 100 -2.81 10.14 16.92
CA ASN A 100 -3.12 10.81 18.19
C ASN A 100 -2.98 9.92 19.44
N SER A 101 -2.52 8.69 19.29
CA SER A 101 -2.26 7.76 20.39
C SER A 101 -1.17 6.76 20.02
N GLY A 102 -0.70 6.00 20.99
CA GLY A 102 0.04 4.76 20.76
C GLY A 102 -0.86 3.63 20.25
N GLY A 103 -0.26 2.46 20.04
CA GLY A 103 -0.96 1.23 19.63
C GLY A 103 -1.09 1.01 18.12
N TYR A 104 -0.60 1.95 17.31
CA TYR A 104 -0.51 1.79 15.86
C TYR A 104 0.79 1.08 15.47
N SER A 105 0.78 0.39 14.33
CA SER A 105 1.99 -0.21 13.73
C SER A 105 1.77 -0.53 12.24
N ILE A 106 2.86 -0.78 11.53
CA ILE A 106 2.83 -1.32 10.17
C ILE A 106 3.57 -2.65 10.18
N GLU A 107 2.97 -3.68 9.60
CA GLU A 107 3.60 -4.99 9.41
C GLU A 107 3.62 -5.31 7.91
N VAL A 108 4.81 -5.54 7.34
CA VAL A 108 4.92 -6.02 5.96
C VAL A 108 4.75 -7.54 5.96
N SER A 109 3.70 -8.02 5.29
CA SER A 109 3.37 -9.45 5.24
C SER A 109 4.08 -10.19 4.10
N LYS A 110 4.19 -9.56 2.93
CA LYS A 110 4.88 -10.11 1.76
C LYS A 110 5.14 -9.04 0.70
N VAL A 111 6.03 -9.36 -0.22
CA VAL A 111 6.27 -8.57 -1.44
C VAL A 111 6.04 -9.48 -2.64
N VAL A 112 5.24 -9.02 -3.61
CA VAL A 112 4.91 -9.81 -4.80
C VAL A 112 5.31 -9.02 -6.04
N GLU A 113 6.07 -9.64 -6.90
CA GLU A 113 6.36 -9.16 -8.25
C GLU A 113 5.26 -9.64 -9.19
N LYS A 114 4.62 -8.72 -9.90
CA LYS A 114 3.64 -9.02 -10.94
C LYS A 114 3.81 -8.04 -12.10
N ASP A 115 4.04 -8.58 -13.29
CA ASP A 115 4.22 -7.79 -14.52
C ASP A 115 5.31 -6.72 -14.34
N LEU A 116 4.95 -5.43 -14.39
CA LEU A 116 5.87 -4.28 -14.24
C LEU A 116 5.85 -3.64 -12.84
N GLN A 117 5.26 -4.32 -11.85
CA GLN A 117 5.07 -3.79 -10.51
C GLN A 117 5.58 -4.75 -9.42
N LEU A 118 6.12 -4.16 -8.35
CA LEU A 118 6.32 -4.80 -7.06
C LEU A 118 5.25 -4.28 -6.09
N ALA A 119 4.39 -5.18 -5.63
CA ALA A 119 3.36 -4.89 -4.64
C ALA A 119 3.85 -5.28 -3.24
N VAL A 120 3.99 -4.29 -2.35
CA VAL A 120 4.29 -4.48 -0.93
C VAL A 120 2.97 -4.61 -0.18
N PHE A 121 2.68 -5.80 0.34
CA PHE A 121 1.47 -6.05 1.13
C PHE A 121 1.74 -5.76 2.59
N ALA A 122 1.08 -4.73 3.13
CA ALA A 122 1.31 -4.28 4.49
C ALA A 122 0.00 -4.15 5.28
N ASN A 123 0.00 -4.67 6.50
CA ASN A 123 -1.05 -4.46 7.49
C ASN A 123 -0.78 -3.14 8.20
N TYR A 124 -1.72 -2.21 8.12
CA TYR A 124 -1.75 -0.97 8.89
C TYR A 124 -2.66 -1.20 10.08
N ILE A 125 -2.05 -1.37 11.24
CA ILE A 125 -2.71 -1.86 12.44
C ILE A 125 -3.08 -0.65 13.30
N SER A 126 -4.36 -0.56 13.67
CA SER A 126 -4.88 0.42 14.63
C SER A 126 -5.35 -0.27 15.91
N PRO A 127 -5.26 0.39 17.07
CA PRO A 127 -5.86 -0.15 18.29
C PRO A 127 -7.39 -0.18 18.15
N GLY A 128 -8.03 -1.18 18.77
CA GLY A 128 -9.48 -1.20 18.96
C GLY A 128 -9.97 0.00 19.79
N GLN A 129 -11.24 0.39 19.60
CA GLN A 129 -11.81 1.58 20.24
C GLN A 129 -11.84 1.50 21.77
N ASN A 130 -11.92 0.29 22.31
CA ASN A 130 -11.97 0.04 23.76
C ASN A 130 -10.59 -0.28 24.36
N CYS A 131 -9.53 -0.27 23.55
CA CYS A 131 -8.18 -0.53 24.02
C CYS A 131 -7.68 0.63 24.87
N ILE A 132 -7.14 0.33 26.05
CA ILE A 132 -6.38 1.30 26.82
C ILE A 132 -5.00 1.45 26.15
N VAL A 133 -4.76 2.62 25.54
CA VAL A 133 -3.50 2.97 24.89
C VAL A 133 -2.93 4.26 25.48
N ALA A 134 -1.64 4.49 25.28
CA ALA A 134 -1.02 5.76 25.68
C ALA A 134 -1.56 6.92 24.82
N GLU A 135 -1.99 8.01 25.46
CA GLU A 135 -2.41 9.26 24.81
C GLU A 135 -1.19 10.10 24.42
N VAL A 136 -0.34 9.54 23.55
CA VAL A 136 0.86 10.20 23.03
C VAL A 136 0.81 10.22 21.51
N ILE A 137 1.19 11.35 20.93
CA ILE A 137 1.34 11.47 19.48
C ILE A 137 2.40 10.47 19.03
N SER A 138 2.08 9.65 18.04
CA SER A 138 2.99 8.66 17.46
C SER A 138 3.07 8.77 15.95
N TYR A 139 4.15 8.25 15.39
CA TYR A 139 4.47 8.25 13.97
C TYR A 139 4.96 6.86 13.55
N PRO A 140 4.05 5.89 13.36
CA PRO A 140 4.41 4.52 13.01
C PRO A 140 5.13 4.42 11.67
N PHE A 141 6.15 3.57 11.60
CA PHE A 141 6.89 3.29 10.38
C PHE A 141 7.46 1.88 10.36
N VAL A 142 7.77 1.41 9.16
CA VAL A 142 8.60 0.23 8.89
C VAL A 142 9.51 0.50 7.70
N VAL A 143 10.74 0.03 7.79
CA VAL A 143 11.76 0.09 6.75
C VAL A 143 12.11 -1.32 6.35
N ILE A 144 11.98 -1.63 5.07
CA ILE A 144 12.35 -2.94 4.52
C ILE A 144 13.39 -2.79 3.41
N SER A 145 14.26 -3.79 3.24
CA SER A 145 15.03 -3.99 2.02
C SER A 145 14.39 -5.06 1.15
N ILE A 146 14.46 -4.86 -0.16
CA ILE A 146 13.98 -5.77 -1.20
C ILE A 146 15.00 -5.82 -2.34
N PRO A 147 15.03 -6.87 -3.17
CA PRO A 147 15.90 -6.93 -4.35
C PRO A 147 15.74 -5.70 -5.25
N GLN A 148 16.86 -5.19 -5.75
CA GLN A 148 16.90 -4.09 -6.71
C GLN A 148 16.19 -4.51 -7.99
N LYS A 149 15.12 -3.79 -8.34
CA LYS A 149 14.36 -4.00 -9.57
C LYS A 149 13.98 -2.67 -10.17
N ASP A 150 14.09 -2.56 -11.49
CA ASP A 150 13.59 -1.42 -12.25
C ASP A 150 12.10 -1.62 -12.55
N LYS A 151 11.29 -1.52 -11.49
CA LYS A 151 9.82 -1.69 -11.50
C LYS A 151 9.18 -0.65 -10.60
N LEU A 152 7.92 -0.33 -10.90
CA LEU A 152 7.12 0.52 -10.02
C LEU A 152 6.86 -0.22 -8.72
N VAL A 153 7.04 0.47 -7.59
CA VAL A 153 6.69 -0.06 -6.27
C VAL A 153 5.35 0.54 -5.86
N ALA A 154 4.41 -0.31 -5.49
CA ALA A 154 3.12 0.09 -4.97
C ALA A 154 2.83 -0.63 -3.65
N ILE A 155 2.00 0.00 -2.83
CA ILE A 155 1.54 -0.59 -1.59
C ILE A 155 0.15 -1.19 -1.74
N SER A 156 0.00 -2.42 -1.28
CA SER A 156 -1.30 -3.04 -1.01
C SER A 156 -1.56 -2.93 0.49
N LYS A 157 -2.27 -1.87 0.87
CA LYS A 157 -2.60 -1.56 2.26
C LYS A 157 -3.81 -2.39 2.72
N ASN A 158 -3.64 -3.13 3.81
CA ASN A 158 -4.70 -3.81 4.54
C ASN A 158 -4.87 -3.14 5.91
N ASN A 159 -6.04 -2.60 6.23
CA ASN A 159 -6.27 -1.98 7.55
C ASN A 159 -6.78 -3.04 8.53
N VAL A 160 -6.10 -3.18 9.66
CA VAL A 160 -6.39 -4.21 10.68
C VAL A 160 -6.64 -3.54 12.02
N ILE A 161 -7.71 -3.96 12.71
CA ILE A 161 -7.97 -3.53 14.08
C ILE A 161 -7.42 -4.59 15.03
N SER A 162 -6.55 -4.17 15.95
CA SER A 162 -6.03 -5.02 17.02
C SER A 162 -6.83 -4.79 18.30
N GLU A 163 -7.71 -5.73 18.62
CA GLU A 163 -8.52 -5.70 19.84
C GLU A 163 -7.66 -6.02 21.07
N CYS A 164 -7.93 -5.33 22.20
CA CYS A 164 -7.30 -5.62 23.47
C CYS A 164 -7.78 -6.97 24.01
N LYS A 165 -6.88 -7.69 24.69
CA LYS A 165 -7.19 -8.93 25.40
C LYS A 165 -7.49 -8.67 26.86
#